data_AF-A0A366ZM77-F1
#
_entry.id   AF-A0A366ZM77-F1
#
_cell.length_a   1.000
_cell.length_b   1.000
_cell.length_c   1.000
_cell.angle_alpha   90.00
_cell.angle_beta   90.00
_cell.angle_gamma   90.00
#
_symmetry.space_group_name_H-M   'P 1'
#
loop_
_entity.id
_entity.type
_entity.pdbx_description
1 polymer ?
#
loop_
_entity_poly.entity_id
_entity_poly.type
_entity_poly.pdbx_seq_one_letter_code
_entity_poly.pdbx_strand_id
1 'polypeptide(L)'
;MTEPGTDATDAELAEYYEAHHADEQWGEPTPLPADRTSARLDVTISVRFTAAEIAAIRARAEAAGLKPTTYIRRCALADERPPLDRGQLSRLVDNLSRDLDDLRKATG
;
A
#
# COMPACT_ATOMS: atom_id res chain seq x y z
N MET A 1 -25.97 -41.97 16.44
CA MET A 1 -25.23 -42.64 15.35
C MET A 1 -23.84 -42.03 15.35
N THR A 2 -22.81 -42.87 15.39
CA THR A 2 -21.42 -42.50 15.65
C THR A 2 -20.75 -42.07 14.34
N GLU A 3 -19.92 -41.02 14.35
CA GLU A 3 -19.08 -40.67 13.19
C GLU A 3 -18.26 -41.88 12.72
N PRO A 4 -18.06 -42.07 11.40
CA PRO A 4 -17.23 -43.15 10.90
C PRO A 4 -15.80 -43.00 11.43
N GLY A 5 -15.28 -44.03 12.09
CA GLY A 5 -13.91 -44.07 12.58
C GLY A 5 -12.89 -44.12 11.45
N THR A 6 -11.61 -43.95 11.77
CA THR A 6 -10.49 -43.94 10.81
C THR A 6 -10.29 -45.23 10.00
N ASP A 7 -10.99 -46.31 10.35
CA ASP A 7 -10.96 -47.60 9.66
C ASP A 7 -12.20 -47.84 8.77
N ALA A 8 -13.06 -46.83 8.59
CA ALA A 8 -14.22 -46.93 7.71
C ALA A 8 -13.79 -47.06 6.24
N THR A 9 -14.47 -47.95 5.50
CA THR A 9 -14.23 -48.12 4.07
C THR A 9 -14.77 -46.93 3.28
N ASP A 10 -14.22 -46.69 2.08
CA ASP A 10 -14.68 -45.62 1.19
C ASP A 10 -16.18 -45.67 0.90
N ALA A 11 -16.77 -46.87 0.87
CA ALA A 11 -18.20 -47.06 0.67
C ALA A 11 -19.03 -46.59 1.87
N GLU A 12 -18.57 -46.88 3.10
CA GLU A 12 -19.22 -46.44 4.34
C GLU A 12 -19.07 -44.93 4.55
N LEU A 13 -17.93 -44.36 4.14
CA LEU A 13 -17.73 -42.90 4.12
C LEU A 13 -18.67 -42.22 3.13
N ALA A 14 -18.82 -42.75 1.91
CA ALA A 14 -19.72 -42.19 0.91
C ALA A 14 -21.18 -42.19 1.38
N GLU A 15 -21.64 -43.29 1.97
CA GLU A 15 -23.01 -43.42 2.50
C GLU A 15 -23.25 -42.49 3.70
N TYR A 16 -22.23 -42.27 4.55
CA TYR A 16 -22.28 -41.27 5.62
C TYR A 16 -22.39 -39.84 5.08
N TYR A 17 -21.56 -39.46 4.10
CA TYR A 17 -21.62 -38.13 3.48
C TYR A 17 -22.96 -37.90 2.78
N GLU A 18 -23.47 -38.88 2.04
CA GLU A 18 -24.76 -38.79 1.35
C GLU A 18 -25.94 -38.64 2.34
N ALA A 19 -25.89 -39.34 3.48
CA ALA A 19 -26.89 -39.21 4.53
C ALA A 19 -26.81 -37.89 5.32
N HIS A 20 -25.63 -37.25 5.38
CA HIS A 20 -25.40 -35.99 6.12
C HIS A 20 -25.33 -34.73 5.24
N HIS A 21 -25.47 -34.88 3.92
CA HIS A 21 -25.37 -33.79 2.94
C HIS A 21 -26.52 -32.77 2.99
N ALA A 22 -27.55 -32.98 3.83
CA ALA A 22 -28.74 -32.14 3.86
C ALA A 22 -28.58 -30.79 4.57
N ASP A 23 -27.55 -30.61 5.41
CA ASP A 23 -27.47 -29.45 6.31
C ASP A 23 -26.25 -28.53 6.12
N GLU A 24 -25.37 -28.80 5.14
CA GLU A 24 -24.37 -27.79 4.73
C GLU A 24 -25.06 -26.70 3.91
N GLN A 25 -25.63 -25.76 4.64
CA GLN A 25 -26.12 -24.49 4.12
C GLN A 25 -24.93 -23.73 3.53
N TRP A 26 -24.56 -24.08 2.29
CA TRP A 26 -23.76 -23.26 1.39
C TRP A 26 -24.57 -22.00 1.06
N GLY A 27 -24.70 -21.12 2.04
CA GLY A 27 -25.34 -19.83 1.89
C GLY A 27 -24.61 -19.02 0.84
N GLU A 28 -25.36 -18.31 0.00
CA GLU A 28 -24.79 -17.32 -0.90
C GLU A 28 -23.88 -16.39 -0.09
N PRO A 29 -22.62 -16.15 -0.52
CA PRO A 29 -21.74 -15.25 0.18
C PRO A 29 -22.40 -13.87 0.29
N THR A 30 -22.69 -13.41 1.50
CA THR A 30 -23.15 -12.04 1.73
C THR A 30 -22.09 -11.10 1.15
N PRO A 31 -22.40 -10.29 0.12
CA PRO A 31 -21.41 -9.40 -0.46
C PRO A 31 -20.99 -8.38 0.60
N LEU A 32 -19.70 -8.33 0.91
CA LEU A 32 -19.14 -7.30 1.77
C LEU A 32 -19.51 -5.92 1.20
N PRO A 33 -19.95 -4.95 2.03
CA PRO A 33 -20.26 -3.62 1.55
C PRO A 33 -19.02 -3.06 0.84
N ALA A 34 -19.19 -2.67 -0.41
CA ALA A 34 -18.11 -2.08 -1.20
C ALA A 34 -17.55 -0.89 -0.43
N ASP A 35 -16.29 -0.99 0.00
CA ASP A 35 -15.56 0.12 0.58
C ASP A 35 -15.40 1.19 -0.52
N ARG A 36 -16.32 2.16 -0.53
CA ARG A 36 -16.44 3.21 -1.55
C ARG A 36 -15.31 4.23 -1.50
N THR A 37 -14.28 4.04 -0.68
CA THR A 37 -13.23 5.05 -0.50
C THR A 37 -12.06 4.93 -1.47
N SER A 38 -11.88 3.82 -2.19
CA SER A 38 -10.88 3.76 -3.26
C SER A 38 -11.51 4.07 -4.61
N ALA A 39 -11.21 5.26 -5.14
CA ALA A 39 -11.48 5.54 -6.56
C ALA A 39 -10.78 4.47 -7.40
N ARG A 40 -11.54 3.72 -8.20
CA ARG A 40 -11.01 2.68 -9.07
C ARG A 40 -9.98 3.29 -10.02
N LEU A 41 -8.86 2.61 -10.21
CA LEU A 41 -7.87 3.00 -11.21
C LEU A 41 -8.27 2.36 -12.53
N ASP A 42 -8.67 3.19 -13.50
CA ASP A 42 -9.24 2.71 -14.76
C ASP A 42 -8.20 2.41 -15.85
N VAL A 43 -6.97 2.90 -15.70
CA VAL A 43 -5.89 2.79 -16.71
C VAL A 43 -4.60 2.27 -16.08
N THR A 44 -3.94 1.33 -16.77
CA THR A 44 -2.58 0.86 -16.44
C THR A 44 -1.58 1.37 -17.46
N ILE A 45 -0.47 1.93 -16.98
CA ILE A 45 0.70 2.29 -17.81
C ILE A 45 1.80 1.27 -17.55
N SER A 46 2.29 0.61 -18.60
CA SER A 46 3.40 -0.35 -18.52
C SER A 46 4.69 0.25 -19.05
N VAL A 47 5.75 0.15 -18.27
CA VAL A 47 7.11 0.57 -18.62
C VAL A 47 8.09 -0.54 -18.24
N ARG A 48 9.19 -0.67 -18.99
CA ARG A 48 10.24 -1.65 -18.70
C ARG A 48 11.37 -0.98 -17.93
N PHE A 49 11.88 -1.67 -16.93
CA PHE A 49 13.04 -1.27 -16.15
C PHE A 49 14.14 -2.32 -16.28
N THR A 50 15.37 -1.84 -16.31
CA THR A 50 16.54 -2.67 -16.01
C THR A 50 16.52 -3.10 -14.54
N ALA A 51 17.33 -4.10 -14.20
CA ALA A 51 17.47 -4.56 -12.82
C ALA A 51 17.97 -3.46 -11.87
N ALA A 52 18.88 -2.59 -12.33
CA ALA A 52 19.41 -1.49 -11.54
C ALA A 52 18.35 -0.41 -11.26
N GLU A 53 17.54 -0.07 -12.27
CA GLU A 53 16.48 0.94 -12.13
C GLU A 53 15.40 0.48 -11.14
N ILE A 54 14.93 -0.76 -11.24
CA ILE A 54 13.89 -1.25 -10.32
C ILE A 54 14.41 -1.39 -8.89
N ALA A 55 15.69 -1.72 -8.70
CA ALA A 55 16.33 -1.74 -7.38
C ALA A 55 16.36 -0.33 -6.77
N ALA A 56 16.75 0.68 -7.56
CA ALA A 56 16.75 2.07 -7.11
C ALA A 56 15.34 2.58 -6.74
N ILE A 57 14.32 2.23 -7.54
CA ILE A 57 12.92 2.58 -7.24
C ILE A 57 12.46 1.94 -5.94
N ARG A 58 12.76 0.66 -5.72
CA ARG A 58 12.38 -0.06 -4.49
C ARG A 58 13.01 0.57 -3.25
N ALA A 59 14.31 0.87 -3.29
CA ALA A 59 15.00 1.50 -2.17
C ALA A 59 14.41 2.88 -1.83
N ARG A 60 14.10 3.70 -2.84
CA ARG A 60 13.48 5.02 -2.62
C ARG A 60 12.04 4.92 -2.12
N ALA A 61 11.29 3.94 -2.60
CA ALA A 61 9.92 3.68 -2.15
C ALA A 61 9.92 3.23 -0.68
N GLU A 62 10.83 2.34 -0.31
CA GLU A 62 11.04 1.88 1.07
C GLU A 62 11.42 3.02 2.00
N ALA A 63 12.39 3.86 1.60
CA ALA A 63 12.78 5.05 2.36
C ALA A 63 11.62 6.05 2.56
N ALA A 64 10.65 6.07 1.64
CA ALA A 64 9.45 6.88 1.73
C ALA A 64 8.27 6.19 2.44
N GLY A 65 8.42 4.93 2.88
CA GLY A 65 7.35 4.13 3.47
C GLY A 65 6.22 3.76 2.50
N LEU A 66 6.51 3.68 1.19
CA LEU A 66 5.52 3.46 0.13
C LEU A 66 5.80 2.17 -0.65
N LYS A 67 4.75 1.60 -1.24
CA LYS A 67 4.91 0.56 -2.27
C LYS A 67 5.51 1.16 -3.55
N PRO A 68 6.30 0.40 -4.34
CA PRO A 68 6.92 0.90 -5.56
C PRO A 68 5.94 1.54 -6.56
N THR A 69 4.76 0.96 -6.75
CA THR A 69 3.74 1.50 -7.68
C THR A 69 3.13 2.81 -7.17
N THR A 70 2.85 2.91 -5.87
CA THR A 70 2.40 4.15 -5.23
C THR A 70 3.47 5.24 -5.31
N TYR A 71 4.73 4.87 -5.09
CA TYR A 71 5.87 5.76 -5.22
C TYR A 71 6.02 6.29 -6.65
N ILE A 72 6.01 5.42 -7.66
CA ILE A 72 6.07 5.80 -9.08
C ILE A 72 4.92 6.75 -9.42
N ARG A 73 3.69 6.39 -9.05
CA ARG A 73 2.52 7.24 -9.31
C ARG A 73 2.65 8.60 -8.64
N ARG A 74 3.12 8.65 -7.39
CA ARG A 74 3.35 9.91 -6.68
C ARG A 74 4.43 10.74 -7.34
N CYS A 75 5.51 10.14 -7.85
CA CYS A 75 6.53 10.88 -8.60
C CYS A 75 6.02 11.40 -9.94
N ALA A 76 5.19 10.62 -10.65
CA ALA A 76 4.62 11.01 -11.93
C ALA A 76 3.51 12.07 -11.82
N LEU A 77 2.74 12.03 -10.73
CA LEU A 77 1.67 12.99 -10.42
C LEU A 77 2.13 14.15 -9.53
N ALA A 78 3.34 14.08 -8.96
CA ALA A 78 3.95 15.24 -8.33
C ALA A 78 4.28 16.21 -9.46
N ASP A 79 3.24 16.94 -9.87
CA ASP A 79 3.35 18.17 -10.63
C ASP A 79 4.55 18.91 -10.07
N GLU A 80 5.48 19.19 -10.98
CA GLU A 80 6.57 20.13 -10.88
C GLU A 80 6.51 20.89 -9.57
N ARG A 81 7.34 20.52 -8.58
CA ARG A 81 7.56 21.39 -7.42
C ARG A 81 7.69 22.79 -8.01
N PRO A 82 6.85 23.77 -7.62
CA PRO A 82 6.92 25.09 -8.23
C PRO A 82 8.38 25.52 -8.19
N PRO A 83 8.93 26.04 -9.31
CA PRO A 83 10.35 26.34 -9.40
C PRO A 83 10.75 27.09 -8.15
N LEU A 84 11.75 26.56 -7.43
CA LEU A 84 12.24 27.14 -6.19
C LEU A 84 12.51 28.64 -6.41
N ASP A 85 11.71 29.49 -5.77
CA ASP A 85 11.99 30.93 -5.77
C ASP A 85 13.26 31.16 -4.96
N ARG A 86 14.37 31.24 -5.67
CA ARG A 86 15.70 31.47 -5.09
C ARG A 86 15.77 32.79 -4.33
N GLY A 87 15.02 33.80 -4.77
CA GLY A 87 14.95 35.09 -4.10
C GLY A 87 14.24 34.99 -2.75
N GLN A 88 13.12 34.26 -2.70
CA GLN A 88 12.43 33.97 -1.44
C GLN A 88 13.31 33.13 -0.51
N LEU A 89 13.99 32.11 -1.03
CA LEU A 89 14.88 31.27 -0.22
C LEU A 89 16.06 32.06 0.35
N SER A 90 16.71 32.91 -0.46
CA SER A 90 17.81 33.77 0.01
C SER A 90 17.35 34.68 1.14
N ARG A 91 16.18 35.33 0.99
CA ARG A 91 15.61 36.18 2.03
C ARG A 91 15.36 35.41 3.33
N LEU A 92 14.84 34.19 3.24
CA LEU A 92 14.61 33.35 4.42
C LEU A 92 15.93 32.97 5.13
N VAL A 93 16.96 32.64 4.36
CA VAL A 93 18.30 32.33 4.90
C VAL A 93 18.91 33.57 5.56
N ASP A 94 18.86 34.73 4.89
CA ASP A 94 19.40 35.98 5.42
C ASP A 94 18.68 36.40 6.72
N ASN A 95 17.36 36.19 6.79
CA ASN A 95 16.59 36.42 8.00
C ASN A 95 17.02 35.48 9.13
N LEU A 96 17.12 34.18 8.84
CA LEU A 96 17.53 33.18 9.83
C LEU A 96 18.94 33.47 10.38
N SER A 97 19.87 33.90 9.52
CA SER A 97 21.21 34.29 9.95
C SER A 97 21.19 35.48 10.90
N ARG A 98 20.36 36.50 10.63
CA ARG A 98 20.20 37.64 11.53
C ARG A 98 19.59 37.24 12.87
N ASP A 99 18.55 36.43 12.85
CA ASP A 99 17.89 35.95 14.07
C ASP A 99 18.87 35.17 14.96
N LEU A 100 19.71 34.33 14.37
CA LEU A 100 20.75 33.58 15.08
C LEU A 100 21.85 34.50 15.63
N ASP A 101 22.23 35.54 14.90
CA ASP A 101 23.22 36.52 15.35
C ASP A 101 22.70 37.36 16.53
N ASP A 102 21.43 37.74 16.49
CA ASP A 102 20.79 38.49 17.56
C ASP A 102 20.60 37.63 18.81
N LEU A 103 20.22 36.35 18.65
CA LEU A 103 20.24 35.36 19.72
C LEU A 103 21.63 35.23 20.36
N ARG A 104 22.68 35.09 19.54
CA ARG A 104 24.06 35.00 20.03
C ARG A 104 24.44 36.23 20.87
N LYS A 105 24.08 37.43 20.42
CA LYS A 105 24.36 38.68 21.16
C LYS A 105 23.53 38.84 22.43
N ALA A 106 22.31 38.31 22.46
CA ALA A 106 21.44 38.38 23.63
C ALA A 106 21.82 37.38 24.73
N THR A 107 22.56 36.31 24.36
CA THR A 107 22.93 35.23 25.28
C THR A 107 24.41 35.25 25.70
N GLY A 108 25.22 36.18 25.17
CA GLY A 108 26.63 36.37 25.52
C GLY A 108 26.87 37.75 26.12
#